data_AF-A0A946YM34-F1
#
_entry.id   AF-A0A946YM34-F1
#
_cell.length_a   1.000
_cell.length_b   1.000
_cell.length_c   1.000
_cell.angle_alpha   90.00
_cell.angle_beta   90.00
_cell.angle_gamma   90.00
#
_symmetry.space_group_name_H-M   'P 1'
#
loop_
_entity.id
_entity.type
_entity.pdbx_description
1 polymer ?
#
loop_
_entity_poly.entity_id
_entity_poly.type
_entity_poly.pdbx_seq_one_letter_code
_entity_poly.pdbx_strand_id
1 'polypeptide(L)'
;MRTDTVMKVVKVDAAEAEQEQSPVISPRFDLQPPPFAELMDGPDYSNCVVGVEVHRNQRIKGKLCRFDADAEALEILETSKKKPTVLAFRDIKFIRFEKPYQITLEQAAVDHPDNALPVDNEARDFQVFFKDRLEITGKTYGSRVDKNGIHFYEQQKKGRKWRYCTHLFVSRTAVENYIVGEQIGGMLVRKNAISQDELDSVLQQQQEQRSKLLGEYLLGNHIVDGEDLEKVLERQQSMPNVKLGELLIGEELISEHQLQEALRAQKQKRKSSLGEILVEKGLIETDQIQHCLASKLGIPFINLRQFAIRPDAIKLVSADVAFKQEAVPLYTYDDRLVVALEDPMDWQAADALRISSGRQIEPVMASREDI
;
A
#
# COMPACT_ATOMS: atom_id res chain seq x y z
N MET A 1 21.83 -17.31 88.29
CA MET A 1 21.21 -15.97 88.18
C MET A 1 22.24 -14.97 87.66
N ARG A 2 22.12 -14.56 86.40
CA ARG A 2 22.65 -13.31 85.84
C ARG A 2 21.61 -12.84 84.82
N THR A 3 21.27 -11.56 84.86
CA THR A 3 20.22 -10.96 84.03
C THR A 3 20.88 -10.07 82.98
N ASP A 4 20.77 -10.46 81.70
CA ASP A 4 21.17 -9.61 80.58
C ASP A 4 19.95 -9.21 79.76
N THR A 5 19.81 -7.89 79.57
CA THR A 5 18.69 -7.24 78.88
C THR A 5 18.98 -7.17 77.39
N VAL A 6 18.19 -7.88 76.57
CA VAL A 6 18.34 -7.87 75.11
C VAL A 6 17.48 -6.78 74.48
N MET A 7 18.11 -5.85 73.77
CA MET A 7 17.43 -4.83 72.96
C MET A 7 16.68 -5.46 71.78
N LYS A 8 15.42 -5.05 71.57
CA LYS A 8 14.73 -5.18 70.28
C LYS A 8 14.60 -3.80 69.64
N VAL A 9 15.37 -3.56 68.59
CA VAL A 9 15.24 -2.37 67.74
C VAL A 9 14.09 -2.61 66.76
N VAL A 10 13.03 -1.80 66.86
CA VAL A 10 11.98 -1.74 65.86
C VAL A 10 12.51 -0.93 64.67
N LYS A 11 12.56 -1.53 63.48
CA LYS A 11 12.83 -0.78 62.25
C LYS A 11 11.57 -0.01 61.85
N VAL A 12 11.77 1.23 61.41
CA VAL A 12 10.75 2.10 60.85
C VAL A 12 10.81 1.95 59.33
N ASP A 13 9.66 1.78 58.67
CA ASP A 13 9.61 1.66 57.21
C ASP A 13 10.03 2.97 56.53
N ALA A 14 10.83 2.83 55.46
CA ALA A 14 11.30 3.94 54.66
C ALA A 14 10.56 3.94 53.31
N ALA A 15 10.23 5.15 52.84
CA ALA A 15 9.31 5.37 51.72
C ALA A 15 9.72 4.67 50.42
N GLU A 16 8.72 4.17 49.71
CA GLU A 16 8.83 3.70 48.33
C GLU A 16 9.17 4.88 47.41
N ALA A 17 10.32 4.80 46.75
CA ALA A 17 10.66 5.66 45.63
C ALA A 17 10.39 4.88 44.34
N GLU A 18 9.24 5.14 43.72
CA GLU A 18 8.91 4.59 42.40
C GLU A 18 9.95 5.07 41.37
N GLN A 19 10.80 4.15 40.91
CA GLN A 19 11.66 4.40 39.76
C GLN A 19 10.83 4.19 38.50
N GLU A 20 10.53 5.27 37.77
CA GLU A 20 9.96 5.22 36.42
C GLU A 20 10.90 4.45 35.47
N GLN A 21 10.70 3.13 35.38
CA GLN A 21 11.33 2.31 34.36
C GLN A 21 10.68 2.64 33.02
N SER A 22 11.31 3.53 32.26
CA SER A 22 11.03 3.71 30.84
C SER A 22 11.07 2.34 30.15
N PRO A 23 10.04 1.94 29.39
CA PRO A 23 9.96 0.59 28.86
C PRO A 23 11.13 0.33 27.90
N VAL A 24 11.88 -0.75 28.15
CA VAL A 24 12.94 -1.22 27.26
C VAL A 24 12.27 -1.87 26.03
N ILE A 25 11.94 -1.03 25.05
CA ILE A 25 11.41 -1.48 23.77
C ILE A 25 12.49 -2.35 23.11
N SER A 26 12.17 -3.63 22.89
CA SER A 26 13.08 -4.57 22.24
C SER A 26 13.36 -4.13 20.80
N PRO A 27 14.60 -4.29 20.29
CA PRO A 27 14.96 -3.77 18.98
C PRO A 27 14.20 -4.53 17.88
N ARG A 28 13.36 -3.79 17.15
CA ARG A 28 12.56 -4.31 16.04
C ARG A 28 13.36 -4.25 14.73
N PHE A 29 13.35 -5.33 13.97
CA PHE A 29 14.01 -5.45 12.67
C PHE A 29 13.09 -6.18 11.68
N ASP A 30 12.15 -5.45 11.07
CA ASP A 30 11.13 -6.01 10.16
C ASP A 30 11.70 -6.30 8.75
N LEU A 31 12.80 -7.04 8.66
CA LEU A 31 13.53 -7.28 7.42
C LEU A 31 13.42 -8.74 6.99
N GLN A 32 12.85 -8.96 5.80
CA GLN A 32 12.61 -10.29 5.25
C GLN A 32 13.83 -10.86 4.49
N PRO A 33 14.05 -12.19 4.51
CA PRO A 33 15.08 -12.85 3.69
C PRO A 33 14.75 -12.84 2.19
N PRO A 34 15.70 -13.20 1.31
CA PRO A 34 15.43 -13.31 -0.11
C PRO A 34 14.24 -14.23 -0.44
N PRO A 35 13.53 -14.01 -1.55
CA PRO A 35 12.51 -14.95 -2.02
C PRO A 35 13.17 -16.28 -2.45
N PHE A 36 12.48 -17.39 -2.21
CA PHE A 36 12.92 -18.76 -2.55
C PHE A 36 14.28 -19.14 -1.96
N ALA A 37 14.61 -18.60 -0.78
CA ALA A 37 15.86 -18.83 -0.09
C ALA A 37 15.66 -19.38 1.32
N GLU A 38 16.27 -20.53 1.61
CA GLU A 38 16.48 -20.98 2.98
C GLU A 38 17.63 -20.19 3.62
N LEU A 39 17.37 -19.65 4.82
CA LEU A 39 18.38 -19.12 5.72
C LEU A 39 19.01 -20.27 6.51
N MET A 40 20.33 -20.38 6.49
CA MET A 40 21.03 -21.32 7.39
C MET A 40 21.21 -20.71 8.79
N ASP A 41 21.81 -19.52 8.82
CA ASP A 41 21.78 -18.59 9.94
C ASP A 41 21.07 -17.34 9.44
N GLY A 42 20.08 -16.86 10.20
CA GLY A 42 19.37 -15.64 9.84
C GLY A 42 20.32 -14.43 9.84
N PRO A 43 20.07 -13.41 9.00
CA PRO A 43 20.80 -12.15 9.07
C PRO A 43 20.61 -11.53 10.46
N ASP A 44 21.63 -11.65 11.31
CA ASP A 44 21.72 -10.88 12.54
C ASP A 44 21.94 -9.40 12.17
N TYR A 45 20.82 -8.70 12.02
CA TYR A 45 20.69 -7.27 11.79
C TYR A 45 21.04 -6.46 13.05
N SER A 46 21.06 -7.08 14.24
CA SER A 46 21.49 -6.41 15.45
C SER A 46 22.95 -6.00 15.31
N ASN A 47 23.25 -4.73 15.62
CA ASN A 47 24.58 -4.14 15.43
C ASN A 47 25.13 -4.17 13.98
N CYS A 48 24.32 -4.51 12.97
CA CYS A 48 24.78 -4.48 11.58
C CYS A 48 25.15 -3.05 11.18
N VAL A 49 26.29 -2.87 10.51
CA VAL A 49 26.70 -1.57 10.01
C VAL A 49 25.93 -1.28 8.72
N VAL A 50 25.28 -0.13 8.68
CA VAL A 50 24.50 0.35 7.53
C VAL A 50 25.04 1.69 7.04
N GLY A 51 25.09 1.84 5.72
CA GLY A 51 25.22 3.12 5.04
C GLY A 51 23.84 3.59 4.58
N VAL A 52 23.41 4.76 5.03
CA VAL A 52 22.14 5.40 4.65
C VAL A 52 22.47 6.62 3.80
N GLU A 53 21.85 6.73 2.62
CA GLU A 53 21.82 7.97 1.84
C GLU A 53 20.43 8.59 2.00
N VAL A 54 20.35 9.87 2.32
CA VAL A 54 19.09 10.63 2.42
C VAL A 54 18.87 11.50 1.18
N HIS A 55 17.64 11.99 0.95
CA HIS A 55 17.25 12.74 -0.26
C HIS A 55 18.08 14.02 -0.57
N ARG A 56 18.95 14.46 0.34
CA ARG A 56 19.90 15.57 0.13
C ARG A 56 21.31 15.10 -0.26
N ASN A 57 21.46 13.84 -0.72
CA ASN A 57 22.72 13.15 -1.00
C ASN A 57 23.72 13.14 0.17
N GLN A 58 23.25 13.41 1.39
CA GLN A 58 24.02 13.24 2.61
C GLN A 58 24.09 11.75 2.94
N ARG A 59 25.31 11.25 3.21
CA ARG A 59 25.56 9.88 3.64
C ARG A 59 25.78 9.83 5.14
N ILE A 60 25.11 8.89 5.79
CA ILE A 60 25.24 8.61 7.22
C ILE A 60 25.64 7.14 7.37
N LYS A 61 26.61 6.86 8.24
CA LYS A 61 27.08 5.50 8.50
C LYS A 61 27.06 5.22 10.00
N GLY A 62 26.46 4.11 10.40
CA GLY A 62 26.29 3.75 11.81
C GLY A 62 25.89 2.30 11.99
N LYS A 63 25.77 1.88 13.25
CA LYS A 63 25.14 0.61 13.61
C LYS A 63 23.63 0.75 13.55
N LEU A 64 22.95 -0.22 12.96
CA LEU A 64 21.50 -0.30 13.00
C LEU A 64 21.05 -0.68 14.41
N CYS A 65 20.18 0.15 14.98
CA CYS A 65 19.53 -0.07 16.28
C CYS A 65 18.10 -0.60 16.11
N ARG A 66 17.39 -0.11 15.07
CA ARG A 66 16.01 -0.50 14.75
C ARG A 66 15.70 -0.28 13.27
N PHE A 67 14.90 -1.17 12.70
CA PHE A 67 14.22 -1.00 11.42
C PHE A 67 12.74 -1.37 11.64
N ASP A 68 11.86 -0.37 11.67
CA ASP A 68 10.44 -0.53 11.95
C ASP A 68 9.63 -0.20 10.69
N ALA A 69 9.11 -1.24 10.04
CA ALA A 69 8.41 -1.12 8.76
C ALA A 69 6.99 -0.57 8.92
N ASP A 70 6.43 -0.56 10.13
CA ASP A 70 5.10 -0.02 10.41
C ASP A 70 5.15 1.42 10.94
N ALA A 71 6.19 1.77 11.70
CA ALA A 71 6.46 3.15 12.09
C ALA A 71 7.18 3.96 10.99
N GLU A 72 7.47 3.34 9.83
CA GLU A 72 8.18 3.91 8.68
C GLU A 72 9.52 4.58 9.06
N ALA A 73 10.26 3.96 10.00
CA ALA A 73 11.37 4.60 10.68
C ALA A 73 12.58 3.68 10.91
N LEU A 74 13.76 4.31 10.87
CA LEU A 74 15.07 3.72 11.11
C LEU A 74 15.71 4.38 12.33
N GLU A 75 16.39 3.60 13.18
CA GLU A 75 17.28 4.14 14.22
C GLU A 75 18.71 3.68 13.96
N ILE A 76 19.66 4.62 13.87
CA ILE A 76 21.08 4.35 13.63
C ILE A 76 21.98 5.03 14.65
N LEU A 77 22.93 4.29 15.22
CA LEU A 77 23.98 4.83 16.09
C LEU A 77 25.24 5.13 15.26
N GLU A 78 25.43 6.40 14.91
CA GLU A 78 26.63 6.93 14.27
C GLU A 78 27.83 6.90 15.25
N THR A 79 29.03 6.59 14.75
CA THR A 79 30.28 6.55 15.55
C THR A 79 30.58 7.85 16.28
N SER A 80 30.11 8.99 15.77
CA SER A 80 30.29 10.33 16.33
C SER A 80 29.29 10.70 17.44
N LYS A 81 28.22 9.91 17.64
CA LYS A 81 27.10 10.24 18.53
C LYS A 81 26.96 9.24 19.68
N LYS A 82 26.48 9.73 20.82
CA LYS A 82 26.16 8.91 22.01
C LYS A 82 24.72 8.37 22.04
N LYS A 83 23.84 8.88 21.18
CA LYS A 83 22.43 8.46 21.05
C LYS A 83 22.14 8.13 19.58
N PRO A 84 21.21 7.19 19.30
CA PRO A 84 20.77 6.94 17.93
C PRO A 84 20.16 8.18 17.27
N THR A 85 20.37 8.31 15.97
CA THR A 85 19.65 9.22 15.08
C THR A 85 18.45 8.47 14.52
N VAL A 86 17.25 9.05 14.66
CA VAL A 86 16.03 8.53 14.03
C VAL A 86 15.89 9.14 12.63
N LEU A 87 15.57 8.34 11.63
CA LEU A 87 15.34 8.76 10.24
C LEU A 87 14.02 8.15 9.74
N ALA A 88 13.11 8.97 9.21
CA ALA A 88 11.89 8.47 8.57
C ALA A 88 12.20 7.99 7.14
N PHE A 89 11.53 6.93 6.69
CA PHE A 89 11.76 6.33 5.37
C PHE A 89 11.51 7.29 4.22
N ARG A 90 10.56 8.23 4.37
CA ARG A 90 10.30 9.32 3.42
C ARG A 90 11.52 10.22 3.17
N ASP A 91 12.42 10.35 4.14
CA ASP A 91 13.63 11.17 4.08
C ASP A 91 14.85 10.37 3.60
N ILE A 92 14.78 9.03 3.64
CA ILE A 92 15.82 8.10 3.18
C ILE A 92 15.69 7.84 1.68
N LYS A 93 16.82 7.85 0.97
CA LYS A 93 16.92 7.44 -0.44
C LYS A 93 17.14 5.92 -0.54
N PHE A 94 18.19 5.42 0.12
CA PHE A 94 18.45 3.99 0.26
C PHE A 94 19.27 3.67 1.52
N ILE A 95 19.25 2.40 1.93
CA ILE A 95 20.03 1.82 3.02
C ILE A 95 20.77 0.59 2.49
N ARG A 96 22.10 0.59 2.54
CA ARG A 96 22.93 -0.58 2.18
C ARG A 96 23.57 -1.16 3.44
N PHE A 97 23.37 -2.46 3.65
CA PHE A 97 23.87 -3.22 4.79
C PHE A 97 25.24 -3.81 4.46
N GLU A 98 26.22 -3.66 5.35
CA GLU A 98 27.61 -4.05 5.05
C GLU A 98 27.97 -5.49 5.46
N LYS A 99 27.19 -6.12 6.35
CA LYS A 99 27.42 -7.50 6.83
C LYS A 99 26.77 -8.49 5.86
N PRO A 100 27.53 -9.28 5.08
CA PRO A 100 26.95 -10.33 4.26
C PRO A 100 26.45 -11.49 5.11
N TYR A 101 25.42 -12.18 4.64
CA TYR A 101 24.91 -13.42 5.24
C TYR A 101 24.77 -14.52 4.17
N GLN A 102 24.69 -15.77 4.64
CA GLN A 102 24.70 -16.96 3.80
C GLN A 102 23.27 -17.41 3.47
N ILE A 103 23.04 -17.76 2.21
CA ILE A 103 21.74 -18.25 1.72
C ILE A 103 21.91 -19.51 0.87
N THR A 104 20.88 -20.36 0.90
CA THR A 104 20.66 -21.45 -0.06
C THR A 104 19.43 -21.09 -0.88
N LEU A 105 19.52 -21.16 -2.22
CA LEU A 105 18.34 -20.99 -3.08
C LEU A 105 17.72 -22.37 -3.30
N GLU A 106 16.43 -22.51 -3.03
CA GLU A 106 15.69 -23.73 -3.34
C GLU A 106 15.66 -23.93 -4.86
N GLN A 107 15.74 -25.18 -5.31
CA GLN A 107 15.19 -25.54 -6.60
C GLN A 107 13.70 -25.76 -6.37
N ALA A 108 12.84 -24.94 -6.98
CA ALA A 108 11.41 -25.21 -6.98
C ALA A 108 11.19 -26.64 -7.49
N ALA A 109 10.58 -27.49 -6.67
CA ALA A 109 10.31 -28.88 -7.04
C ALA A 109 9.35 -28.88 -8.24
N VAL A 110 9.85 -29.37 -9.38
CA VAL A 110 9.11 -29.39 -10.63
C VAL A 110 8.20 -30.62 -10.65
N ASP A 111 7.03 -30.51 -10.00
CA ASP A 111 6.00 -31.56 -10.01
C ASP A 111 5.17 -31.60 -11.32
N HIS A 112 5.56 -30.80 -12.34
CA HIS A 112 4.94 -30.78 -13.66
C HIS A 112 5.99 -30.91 -14.78
N PRO A 113 6.06 -32.07 -15.48
CA PRO A 113 7.15 -32.37 -16.43
C PRO A 113 7.29 -31.42 -17.63
N ASP A 114 6.19 -30.81 -18.10
CA ASP A 114 6.13 -30.27 -19.47
C ASP A 114 6.00 -28.74 -19.61
N ASN A 115 6.04 -27.94 -18.51
CA ASN A 115 5.87 -26.47 -18.66
C ASN A 115 6.52 -25.57 -17.58
N ALA A 116 7.37 -26.10 -16.70
CA ALA A 116 8.11 -25.25 -15.77
C ALA A 116 9.32 -24.60 -16.48
N LEU A 117 9.26 -23.29 -16.73
CA LEU A 117 10.46 -22.51 -17.06
C LEU A 117 11.49 -22.69 -15.93
N PRO A 118 12.75 -23.09 -16.22
CA PRO A 118 13.74 -23.25 -15.18
C PRO A 118 13.98 -21.91 -14.50
N VAL A 119 13.65 -21.83 -13.20
CA VAL A 119 13.96 -20.66 -12.37
C VAL A 119 15.48 -20.58 -12.26
N ASP A 120 16.07 -19.66 -13.04
CA ASP A 120 17.51 -19.50 -13.10
C ASP A 120 18.04 -19.02 -11.73
N ASN A 121 18.75 -19.93 -11.03
CA ASN A 121 19.30 -19.76 -9.68
C ASN A 121 20.64 -18.99 -9.66
N GLU A 122 20.92 -18.22 -10.72
CA GLU A 122 22.01 -17.27 -10.88
C GLU A 122 21.62 -15.86 -10.37
N ALA A 123 22.62 -15.01 -10.10
CA ALA A 123 22.35 -13.62 -9.72
C ALA A 123 22.09 -12.77 -10.98
N ARG A 124 20.97 -12.06 -11.00
CA ARG A 124 20.53 -11.21 -12.11
C ARG A 124 21.05 -9.80 -11.92
N ASP A 125 21.41 -9.11 -13.01
CA ASP A 125 21.71 -7.69 -12.94
C ASP A 125 20.47 -6.91 -12.50
N PHE A 126 20.65 -5.82 -11.75
CA PHE A 126 19.56 -4.90 -11.42
C PHE A 126 20.00 -3.46 -11.64
N GLN A 127 19.02 -2.60 -11.90
CA GLN A 127 19.18 -1.16 -12.07
C GLN A 127 18.04 -0.45 -11.35
N VAL A 128 18.34 0.62 -10.61
CA VAL A 128 17.38 1.44 -9.88
C VAL A 128 17.57 2.87 -10.35
N PHE A 129 16.50 3.48 -10.86
CA PHE A 129 16.45 4.87 -11.30
C PHE A 129 15.75 5.70 -10.23
N PHE A 130 16.40 6.76 -9.78
CA PHE A 130 15.87 7.68 -8.77
C PHE A 130 15.32 8.94 -9.43
N LYS A 131 14.32 9.58 -8.78
CA LYS A 131 13.69 10.82 -9.24
C LYS A 131 14.66 12.01 -9.41
N ASP A 132 15.85 11.93 -8.80
CA ASP A 132 16.94 12.89 -8.96
C ASP A 132 17.92 12.54 -10.10
N ARG A 133 17.52 11.60 -10.99
CA ARG A 133 18.27 11.09 -12.14
C ARG A 133 19.58 10.37 -11.82
N LEU A 134 19.84 10.07 -10.55
CA LEU A 134 20.90 9.14 -10.17
C LEU A 134 20.44 7.69 -10.36
N GLU A 135 21.40 6.78 -10.48
CA GLU A 135 21.16 5.35 -10.63
C GLU A 135 22.00 4.52 -9.65
N ILE A 136 21.51 3.33 -9.31
CA ILE A 136 22.30 2.28 -8.67
C ILE A 136 22.15 1.00 -9.47
N THR A 137 23.27 0.36 -9.78
CA THR A 137 23.32 -0.92 -10.47
C THR A 137 24.07 -1.97 -9.65
N GLY A 138 23.81 -3.25 -9.91
CA GLY A 138 24.48 -4.35 -9.24
C GLY A 138 23.97 -5.72 -9.70
N LYS A 139 24.34 -6.78 -8.98
CA LYS A 139 23.78 -8.13 -9.16
C LYS A 139 23.00 -8.54 -7.93
N THR A 140 21.89 -9.25 -8.10
CA THR A 140 21.03 -9.67 -7.01
C THR A 140 20.50 -11.10 -7.18
N TYR A 141 20.32 -11.81 -6.06
CA TYR A 141 19.65 -13.11 -6.04
C TYR A 141 18.11 -13.01 -6.01
N GLY A 142 17.55 -11.81 -5.88
CA GLY A 142 16.11 -11.58 -5.92
C GLY A 142 15.75 -10.18 -5.45
N SER A 143 14.47 -9.83 -5.55
CA SER A 143 13.96 -8.62 -4.91
C SER A 143 12.61 -8.87 -4.25
N ARG A 144 12.25 -8.03 -3.28
CA ARG A 144 10.91 -7.94 -2.71
C ARG A 144 10.47 -6.47 -2.73
N VAL A 145 9.16 -6.24 -2.82
CA VAL A 145 8.56 -4.91 -2.76
C VAL A 145 7.55 -4.92 -1.63
N ASP A 146 7.52 -3.85 -0.83
CA ASP A 146 6.53 -3.64 0.23
C ASP A 146 5.89 -2.24 0.13
N LYS A 147 5.13 -1.82 1.15
CA LYS A 147 4.53 -0.48 1.17
C LYS A 147 5.56 0.65 1.18
N ASN A 148 6.75 0.39 1.74
CA ASN A 148 7.82 1.34 2.07
C ASN A 148 8.86 1.48 0.96
N GLY A 149 9.09 0.44 0.16
CA GLY A 149 10.17 0.43 -0.83
C GLY A 149 10.47 -0.92 -1.47
N ILE A 150 11.69 -1.02 -1.98
CA ILE A 150 12.20 -2.19 -2.71
C ILE A 150 13.43 -2.73 -1.97
N HIS A 151 13.43 -4.03 -1.73
CA HIS A 151 14.48 -4.78 -1.08
C HIS A 151 15.23 -5.61 -2.12
N PHE A 152 16.52 -5.36 -2.30
CA PHE A 152 17.44 -6.14 -3.14
C PHE A 152 18.41 -6.94 -2.27
N TYR A 153 18.72 -8.16 -2.72
CA TYR A 153 19.66 -9.05 -2.06
C TYR A 153 20.94 -9.10 -2.88
N GLU A 154 21.78 -8.08 -2.71
CA GLU A 154 22.98 -7.82 -3.52
C GLU A 154 24.01 -8.94 -3.38
N GLN A 155 24.47 -9.49 -4.51
CA GLN A 155 25.48 -10.54 -4.53
C GLN A 155 26.84 -10.01 -4.05
N GLN A 156 27.43 -10.70 -3.06
CA GLN A 156 28.80 -10.42 -2.59
C GLN A 156 29.79 -11.49 -3.03
N LYS A 157 29.50 -12.77 -2.79
CA LYS A 157 30.37 -13.90 -3.15
C LYS A 157 29.56 -15.13 -3.56
N LYS A 158 30.03 -15.86 -4.57
CA LYS A 158 29.49 -17.15 -5.04
C LYS A 158 30.47 -18.27 -4.66
N GLY A 159 30.09 -19.11 -3.71
CA GLY A 159 30.76 -20.40 -3.44
C GLY A 159 30.12 -21.52 -4.26
N ARG A 160 30.70 -22.74 -4.23
CA ARG A 160 30.14 -23.91 -4.95
C ARG A 160 28.78 -24.36 -4.40
N LYS A 161 28.59 -24.31 -3.08
CA LYS A 161 27.33 -24.69 -2.40
C LYS A 161 26.58 -23.49 -1.81
N TRP A 162 27.32 -22.45 -1.40
CA TRP A 162 26.82 -21.33 -0.61
C TRP A 162 26.86 -20.02 -1.40
N ARG A 163 25.83 -19.20 -1.24
CA ARG A 163 25.75 -17.85 -1.81
C ARG A 163 25.79 -16.83 -0.66
N TYR A 164 26.48 -15.72 -0.86
CA TYR A 164 26.54 -14.62 0.11
C TYR A 164 25.92 -13.37 -0.47
N CYS A 165 24.99 -12.76 0.27
CA CYS A 165 24.35 -11.50 -0.11
C CYS A 165 24.38 -10.47 1.01
N THR A 166 24.28 -9.20 0.62
CA THR A 166 23.95 -8.06 1.49
C THR A 166 22.56 -7.54 1.17
N HIS A 167 21.94 -6.83 2.12
CA HIS A 167 20.63 -6.22 1.92
C HIS A 167 20.82 -4.77 1.42
N LEU A 168 20.09 -4.39 0.37
CA LEU A 168 19.87 -3.01 -0.05
C LEU A 168 18.38 -2.72 0.02
N PHE A 169 17.98 -1.72 0.81
CA PHE A 169 16.62 -1.18 0.80
C PHE A 169 16.62 0.16 0.04
N VAL A 170 15.66 0.36 -0.85
CA VAL A 170 15.45 1.59 -1.63
C VAL A 170 14.07 2.13 -1.28
N SER A 171 13.98 3.39 -0.86
CA SER A 171 12.71 3.99 -0.44
C SER A 171 11.77 4.25 -1.61
N ARG A 172 10.47 3.97 -1.41
CA ARG A 172 9.40 4.24 -2.38
C ARG A 172 9.25 5.72 -2.72
N THR A 173 9.61 6.63 -1.79
CA THR A 173 9.54 8.06 -2.07
C THR A 173 10.62 8.52 -3.05
N ALA A 174 11.77 7.82 -3.10
CA ALA A 174 12.94 8.20 -3.88
C ALA A 174 13.03 7.53 -5.26
N VAL A 175 12.56 6.28 -5.38
CA VAL A 175 12.61 5.51 -6.63
C VAL A 175 11.61 6.06 -7.66
N GLU A 176 12.03 6.11 -8.91
CA GLU A 176 11.19 6.38 -10.08
C GLU A 176 10.83 5.08 -10.81
N ASN A 177 11.84 4.25 -11.10
CA ASN A 177 11.66 2.93 -11.71
C ASN A 177 12.81 1.98 -11.33
N TYR A 178 12.65 0.68 -11.55
CA TYR A 178 13.73 -0.32 -11.39
C TYR A 178 13.58 -1.49 -12.37
N ILE A 179 14.70 -2.16 -12.65
CA ILE A 179 14.81 -3.31 -13.56
C ILE A 179 15.57 -4.42 -12.84
N VAL A 180 15.15 -5.68 -13.00
CA VAL A 180 15.86 -6.88 -12.51
C VAL A 180 15.91 -7.94 -13.61
N GLY A 181 17.11 -8.41 -13.93
CA GLY A 181 17.42 -9.24 -15.08
C GLY A 181 17.43 -8.45 -16.38
N GLU A 182 17.71 -9.16 -17.46
CA GLU A 182 17.42 -8.65 -18.80
C GLU A 182 15.92 -8.61 -19.02
N GLN A 183 15.45 -7.62 -19.78
CA GLN A 183 14.05 -7.58 -20.22
C GLN A 183 13.78 -8.81 -21.09
N ILE A 184 12.71 -9.55 -20.77
CA ILE A 184 12.37 -10.83 -21.39
C ILE A 184 12.27 -10.70 -22.92
N GLY A 185 11.73 -9.59 -23.41
CA GLY A 185 11.69 -9.26 -24.84
C GLY A 185 13.08 -9.29 -25.51
N GLY A 186 14.05 -8.56 -24.96
CA GLY A 186 15.41 -8.53 -25.50
C GLY A 186 16.11 -9.89 -25.47
N MET A 187 15.80 -10.75 -24.49
CA MET A 187 16.27 -12.15 -24.48
C MET A 187 15.64 -13.00 -25.59
N LEU A 188 14.33 -12.82 -25.86
CA LEU A 188 13.63 -13.52 -26.94
C LEU A 188 14.16 -13.10 -28.31
N VAL A 189 14.38 -11.79 -28.53
CA VAL A 189 14.98 -11.27 -29.76
C VAL A 189 16.39 -11.84 -29.97
N ARG A 190 17.26 -11.77 -28.95
CA ARG A 190 18.65 -12.29 -29.06
C ARG A 190 18.71 -13.80 -29.34
N LYS A 191 17.73 -14.56 -28.86
CA LYS A 191 17.62 -16.01 -29.12
C LYS A 191 16.96 -16.34 -30.47
N ASN A 192 16.65 -15.34 -31.30
CA ASN A 192 15.83 -15.47 -32.53
C ASN A 192 14.49 -16.17 -32.29
N ALA A 193 13.90 -16.01 -31.10
CA ALA A 193 12.57 -16.54 -30.77
C ALA A 193 11.45 -15.60 -31.27
N ILE A 194 11.73 -14.30 -31.34
CA ILE A 194 10.90 -13.24 -31.97
C ILE A 194 11.83 -12.24 -32.66
N SER A 195 11.30 -11.42 -33.57
CA SER A 195 12.00 -10.26 -34.14
C SER A 195 11.86 -9.00 -33.27
N GLN A 196 12.67 -7.98 -33.54
CA GLN A 196 12.59 -6.69 -32.84
C GLN A 196 11.24 -5.99 -33.11
N ASP A 197 10.76 -6.02 -34.36
CA ASP A 197 9.49 -5.39 -34.75
C ASP A 197 8.28 -6.08 -34.07
N GLU A 198 8.32 -7.41 -33.91
CA GLU A 198 7.32 -8.17 -33.14
C GLU A 198 7.37 -7.81 -31.66
N LEU A 199 8.57 -7.65 -31.08
CA LEU A 199 8.72 -7.20 -29.70
C LEU A 199 8.13 -5.79 -29.50
N ASP A 200 8.44 -4.85 -30.39
CA ASP A 200 7.99 -3.46 -30.28
C ASP A 200 6.46 -3.36 -30.42
N SER A 201 5.86 -4.15 -31.31
CA SER A 201 4.39 -4.29 -31.43
C SER A 201 3.75 -4.85 -30.14
N VAL A 202 4.34 -5.89 -29.54
CA VAL A 202 3.87 -6.48 -28.28
C VAL A 202 4.05 -5.50 -27.10
N LEU A 203 5.13 -4.72 -27.08
CA LEU A 203 5.33 -3.69 -26.06
C LEU A 203 4.33 -2.53 -26.21
N GLN A 204 4.00 -2.12 -27.45
CA GLN A 204 2.97 -1.12 -27.70
C GLN A 204 1.59 -1.61 -27.25
N GLN A 205 1.19 -2.84 -27.62
CA GLN A 205 -0.05 -3.45 -27.11
C GLN A 205 -0.05 -3.58 -25.59
N GLN A 206 1.08 -3.95 -24.97
CA GLN A 206 1.21 -4.00 -23.52
C GLN A 206 1.05 -2.60 -22.90
N GLN A 207 1.55 -1.55 -23.55
CA GLN A 207 1.42 -0.18 -23.05
C GLN A 207 -0.02 0.32 -23.17
N GLU A 208 -0.72 0.02 -24.27
CA GLU A 208 -2.17 0.22 -24.43
C GLU A 208 -2.98 -0.56 -23.37
N GLN A 209 -2.58 -1.80 -23.07
CA GLN A 209 -3.18 -2.64 -22.01
C GLN A 209 -2.84 -2.19 -20.59
N ARG A 210 -1.71 -1.52 -20.37
CA ARG A 210 -1.33 -0.89 -19.08
C ARG A 210 -2.06 0.43 -18.84
N SER A 211 -2.51 1.11 -19.91
CA SER A 211 -3.43 2.24 -19.82
C SER A 211 -4.90 1.84 -19.74
N LYS A 212 -5.25 0.59 -20.05
CA LYS A 212 -6.56 0.03 -19.67
C LYS A 212 -6.64 -0.19 -18.17
N LEU A 213 -7.85 -0.03 -17.63
CA LEU A 213 -8.10 -0.35 -16.23
C LEU A 213 -7.89 -1.85 -16.01
N LEU A 214 -7.36 -2.24 -14.84
CA LEU A 214 -7.05 -3.64 -14.52
C LEU A 214 -8.28 -4.56 -14.74
N GLY A 215 -9.49 -4.05 -14.48
CA GLY A 215 -10.74 -4.74 -14.77
C GLY A 215 -10.99 -5.03 -16.25
N GLU A 216 -10.80 -4.05 -17.14
CA GLU A 216 -10.95 -4.23 -18.59
C GLU A 216 -9.94 -5.22 -19.15
N TYR A 217 -8.73 -5.28 -18.58
CA TYR A 217 -7.71 -6.25 -18.96
C TYR A 217 -8.10 -7.68 -18.55
N LEU A 218 -8.61 -7.88 -17.34
CA LEU A 218 -9.02 -9.20 -16.84
C LEU A 218 -10.23 -9.74 -17.61
N LEU A 219 -11.19 -8.86 -17.92
CA LEU A 219 -12.33 -9.11 -18.81
C LEU A 219 -11.91 -9.44 -20.24
N GLY A 220 -11.09 -8.59 -20.86
CA GLY A 220 -10.73 -8.70 -22.28
C GLY A 220 -9.85 -9.90 -22.63
N ASN A 221 -9.19 -10.51 -21.63
CA ASN A 221 -8.43 -11.75 -21.77
C ASN A 221 -9.17 -12.98 -21.21
N HIS A 222 -10.43 -12.83 -20.76
CA HIS A 222 -11.21 -13.89 -20.10
C HIS A 222 -10.48 -14.57 -18.92
N ILE A 223 -9.66 -13.81 -18.18
CA ILE A 223 -8.92 -14.30 -17.00
C ILE A 223 -9.85 -14.30 -15.77
N VAL A 224 -10.74 -13.31 -15.72
CA VAL A 224 -11.78 -13.18 -14.70
C VAL A 224 -13.03 -12.74 -15.45
N ASP A 225 -14.13 -13.46 -15.25
CA ASP A 225 -15.42 -13.02 -15.80
C ASP A 225 -15.86 -11.71 -15.15
N GLY A 226 -16.70 -10.96 -15.85
CA GLY A 226 -17.16 -9.66 -15.37
C GLY A 226 -17.91 -9.71 -14.05
N GLU A 227 -18.44 -10.89 -13.69
CA GLU A 227 -18.67 -11.25 -12.29
C GLU A 227 -17.35 -11.05 -11.50
N ASP A 228 -16.50 -12.06 -11.35
CA ASP A 228 -15.55 -12.22 -10.23
C ASP A 228 -14.56 -11.07 -9.97
N LEU A 229 -14.38 -10.16 -10.94
CA LEU A 229 -13.50 -8.99 -10.85
C LEU A 229 -13.75 -8.10 -9.61
N GLU A 230 -14.98 -7.84 -9.18
CA GLU A 230 -15.19 -7.06 -7.95
C GLU A 230 -15.30 -7.93 -6.69
N LYS A 231 -14.71 -9.15 -6.72
CA LYS A 231 -14.27 -10.03 -5.58
C LYS A 231 -13.60 -9.34 -4.39
N VAL A 232 -13.46 -8.03 -4.49
CA VAL A 232 -12.26 -7.33 -4.11
C VAL A 232 -12.57 -5.86 -3.76
N LEU A 233 -13.14 -5.07 -4.67
CA LEU A 233 -13.28 -3.61 -4.53
C LEU A 233 -14.09 -3.22 -3.26
N GLU A 234 -15.20 -3.92 -2.98
CA GLU A 234 -16.10 -3.66 -1.85
C GLU A 234 -15.46 -3.57 -0.47
N ARG A 235 -14.36 -4.32 -0.29
CA ARG A 235 -13.64 -4.39 0.99
C ARG A 235 -12.92 -3.07 1.28
N GLN A 236 -12.80 -2.18 0.31
CA GLN A 236 -11.78 -1.13 0.29
C GLN A 236 -12.28 0.26 0.76
N GLN A 237 -13.60 0.49 0.79
CA GLN A 237 -14.20 1.84 0.89
C GLN A 237 -14.39 2.40 2.32
N SER A 238 -13.51 2.10 3.27
CA SER A 238 -13.69 2.47 4.69
C SER A 238 -12.47 3.18 5.31
N MET A 239 -12.31 4.49 5.08
CA MET A 239 -11.51 5.48 5.88
C MET A 239 -11.45 6.86 5.15
N PRO A 240 -11.02 7.99 5.77
CA PRO A 240 -11.53 8.68 6.97
C PRO A 240 -12.18 10.06 6.64
N ASN A 241 -12.84 10.69 7.63
CA ASN A 241 -13.74 11.83 7.43
C ASN A 241 -13.04 13.20 7.19
N VAL A 242 -13.04 13.71 5.94
CA VAL A 242 -12.56 15.06 5.55
C VAL A 242 -13.74 15.98 5.25
N LYS A 243 -13.68 17.26 5.67
CA LYS A 243 -14.80 18.20 5.51
C LYS A 243 -14.95 18.63 4.05
N LEU A 244 -16.18 18.56 3.53
CA LEU A 244 -16.52 18.93 2.14
C LEU A 244 -15.96 20.29 1.71
N GLY A 245 -16.03 21.33 2.55
CA GLY A 245 -15.51 22.65 2.19
C GLY A 245 -13.99 22.68 1.94
N GLU A 246 -13.21 21.90 2.69
CA GLU A 246 -11.75 21.81 2.51
C GLU A 246 -11.40 21.01 1.24
N LEU A 247 -12.22 20.00 0.92
CA LEU A 247 -12.12 19.20 -0.31
C LEU A 247 -12.41 20.03 -1.57
N LEU A 248 -13.49 20.80 -1.58
CA LEU A 248 -13.87 21.64 -2.73
C LEU A 248 -12.89 22.80 -3.00
N ILE A 249 -12.16 23.27 -1.98
CA ILE A 249 -11.03 24.20 -2.16
C ILE A 249 -9.81 23.48 -2.73
N GLY A 250 -9.53 22.26 -2.26
CA GLY A 250 -8.39 21.46 -2.73
C GLY A 250 -8.43 21.09 -4.21
N GLU A 251 -9.63 20.90 -4.76
CA GLU A 251 -9.89 20.64 -6.18
C GLU A 251 -10.17 21.93 -6.99
N GLU A 252 -9.88 23.11 -6.42
CA GLU A 252 -10.04 24.44 -7.03
C GLU A 252 -11.48 24.81 -7.48
N LEU A 253 -12.50 24.01 -7.11
CA LEU A 253 -13.90 24.22 -7.49
C LEU A 253 -14.55 25.43 -6.81
N ILE A 254 -14.13 25.76 -5.59
CA ILE A 254 -14.58 26.97 -4.88
C ILE A 254 -13.39 27.68 -4.21
N SER A 255 -13.48 29.01 -4.12
CA SER A 255 -12.55 29.80 -3.31
C SER A 255 -12.95 29.81 -1.83
N GLU A 256 -11.97 30.09 -0.96
CA GLU A 256 -12.19 30.35 0.48
C GLU A 256 -13.28 31.41 0.70
N HIS A 257 -13.34 32.47 -0.12
CA HIS A 257 -14.40 33.49 0.00
C HIS A 257 -15.80 32.91 -0.24
N GLN A 258 -15.97 32.15 -1.33
CA GLN A 258 -17.23 31.49 -1.68
C GLN A 258 -17.65 30.46 -0.61
N LEU A 259 -16.69 29.70 -0.06
CA LEU A 259 -16.94 28.79 1.07
C LEU A 259 -17.45 29.55 2.30
N GLN A 260 -16.80 30.66 2.69
CA GLN A 260 -17.23 31.45 3.84
C GLN A 260 -18.61 32.09 3.64
N GLU A 261 -18.96 32.50 2.42
CA GLU A 261 -20.31 32.99 2.09
C GLU A 261 -21.38 31.89 2.12
N ALA A 262 -21.06 30.68 1.63
CA ALA A 262 -21.96 29.53 1.72
C ALA A 262 -22.18 29.09 3.18
N LEU A 263 -21.12 29.03 4.01
CA LEU A 263 -21.22 28.74 5.44
C LEU A 263 -22.03 29.80 6.22
N ARG A 264 -21.97 31.08 5.81
CA ARG A 264 -22.82 32.14 6.37
C ARG A 264 -24.29 31.95 5.99
N ALA A 265 -24.57 31.59 4.74
CA ALA A 265 -25.92 31.26 4.28
C ALA A 265 -26.47 30.00 4.98
N GLN A 266 -25.64 28.98 5.24
CA GLN A 266 -26.03 27.76 5.95
C GLN A 266 -26.47 28.02 7.39
N LYS A 267 -25.79 28.94 8.10
CA LYS A 267 -26.20 29.38 9.44
C LYS A 267 -27.58 30.04 9.47
N GLN A 268 -28.04 30.58 8.33
CA GLN A 268 -29.38 31.18 8.16
C GLN A 268 -30.39 30.12 7.70
N LYS A 269 -30.04 29.31 6.69
CA LYS A 269 -30.82 28.14 6.22
C LYS A 269 -30.46 26.88 7.01
N ARG A 270 -30.90 26.80 8.28
CA ARG A 270 -30.62 25.67 9.20
C ARG A 270 -31.02 24.25 8.73
N LYS A 271 -31.76 24.11 7.63
CA LYS A 271 -32.17 22.82 7.05
C LYS A 271 -31.35 22.38 5.84
N SER A 272 -30.52 23.26 5.27
CA SER A 272 -29.80 22.96 4.02
C SER A 272 -28.34 22.56 4.29
N SER A 273 -27.86 21.57 3.54
CA SER A 273 -26.44 21.20 3.56
C SER A 273 -25.56 22.26 2.91
N LEU A 274 -24.24 22.17 3.12
CA LEU A 274 -23.28 23.09 2.50
C LEU A 274 -23.26 22.92 0.98
N GLY A 275 -23.42 21.68 0.50
CA GLY A 275 -23.45 21.36 -0.93
C GLY A 275 -24.66 21.98 -1.62
N GLU A 276 -25.87 21.76 -1.10
CA GLU A 276 -27.11 22.39 -1.60
C GLU A 276 -26.97 23.90 -1.78
N ILE A 277 -26.34 24.58 -0.80
CA ILE A 277 -26.20 26.04 -0.81
C ILE A 277 -25.21 26.52 -1.86
N LEU A 278 -24.17 25.72 -2.16
CA LEU A 278 -23.23 26.02 -3.25
C LEU A 278 -23.91 25.82 -4.62
N VAL A 279 -24.72 24.78 -4.77
CA VAL A 279 -25.52 24.51 -5.99
C VAL A 279 -26.61 25.57 -6.20
N GLU A 280 -27.39 25.91 -5.17
CA GLU A 280 -28.39 27.01 -5.20
C GLU A 280 -27.80 28.36 -5.63
N LYS A 281 -26.51 28.58 -5.36
CA LYS A 281 -25.77 29.80 -5.72
C LYS A 281 -25.15 29.73 -7.12
N GLY A 282 -25.23 28.61 -7.82
CA GLY A 282 -24.56 28.39 -9.11
C GLY A 282 -23.04 28.42 -9.00
N LEU A 283 -22.48 28.06 -7.84
CA LEU A 283 -21.03 28.05 -7.60
C LEU A 283 -20.36 26.73 -7.95
N ILE A 284 -21.14 25.65 -7.96
CA ILE A 284 -20.73 24.27 -8.23
C ILE A 284 -21.96 23.48 -8.69
N GLU A 285 -21.75 22.44 -9.50
CA GLU A 285 -22.80 21.51 -9.88
C GLU A 285 -22.87 20.31 -8.91
N THR A 286 -24.04 19.68 -8.78
CA THR A 286 -24.23 18.52 -7.88
C THR A 286 -23.24 17.39 -8.18
N ASP A 287 -23.04 17.11 -9.47
CA ASP A 287 -22.14 16.06 -9.95
C ASP A 287 -20.67 16.34 -9.58
N GLN A 288 -20.26 17.61 -9.54
CA GLN A 288 -18.91 18.01 -9.13
C GLN A 288 -18.68 17.78 -7.62
N ILE A 289 -19.71 18.05 -6.79
CA ILE A 289 -19.68 17.72 -5.35
C ILE A 289 -19.54 16.21 -5.15
N GLN A 290 -20.36 15.43 -5.87
CA GLN A 290 -20.34 13.97 -5.81
C GLN A 290 -19.00 13.40 -6.27
N HIS A 291 -18.47 13.86 -7.41
CA HIS A 291 -17.19 13.41 -7.94
C HIS A 291 -16.01 13.70 -6.99
N CYS A 292 -15.99 14.89 -6.37
CA CYS A 292 -15.05 15.20 -5.29
C CYS A 292 -15.13 14.19 -4.14
N LEU A 293 -16.33 13.93 -3.64
CA LEU A 293 -16.55 13.06 -2.49
C LEU A 293 -16.19 11.60 -2.80
N ALA A 294 -16.56 11.11 -3.98
CA ALA A 294 -16.20 9.79 -4.50
C ALA A 294 -14.67 9.61 -4.60
N SER A 295 -13.99 10.54 -5.28
CA SER A 295 -12.53 10.60 -5.39
C SER A 295 -11.85 10.57 -4.01
N LYS A 296 -12.40 11.33 -3.04
CA LYS A 296 -11.81 11.42 -1.69
C LYS A 296 -11.95 10.15 -0.86
N LEU A 297 -13.07 9.44 -1.01
CA LEU A 297 -13.37 8.20 -0.29
C LEU A 297 -12.77 6.97 -0.98
N GLY A 298 -12.18 7.12 -2.17
CA GLY A 298 -11.69 6.01 -2.98
C GLY A 298 -12.80 5.18 -3.62
N ILE A 299 -13.98 5.78 -3.75
CA ILE A 299 -15.21 5.14 -4.23
C ILE A 299 -15.36 5.46 -5.73
N PRO A 300 -15.55 4.47 -6.61
CA PRO A 300 -15.83 4.72 -8.02
C PRO A 300 -17.11 5.55 -8.20
N PHE A 301 -17.06 6.59 -9.03
CA PHE A 301 -18.25 7.27 -9.55
C PHE A 301 -18.56 6.70 -10.94
N ILE A 302 -19.81 6.29 -11.17
CA ILE A 302 -20.22 5.61 -12.39
C ILE A 302 -21.46 6.26 -13.04
N ASN A 303 -21.61 6.06 -14.34
CA ASN A 303 -22.79 6.46 -15.10
C ASN A 303 -23.64 5.21 -15.41
N LEU A 304 -24.83 5.10 -14.81
CA LEU A 304 -25.66 3.89 -14.91
C LEU A 304 -26.25 3.70 -16.31
N ARG A 305 -26.42 4.79 -17.08
CA ARG A 305 -26.90 4.73 -18.46
C ARG A 305 -25.90 4.10 -19.42
N GLN A 306 -24.61 4.09 -19.04
CA GLN A 306 -23.52 3.44 -19.76
C GLN A 306 -23.06 2.13 -19.10
N PHE A 307 -23.59 1.80 -17.91
CA PHE A 307 -23.19 0.62 -17.16
C PHE A 307 -24.08 -0.60 -17.48
N ALA A 308 -23.44 -1.75 -17.72
CA ALA A 308 -24.15 -2.99 -18.04
C ALA A 308 -24.62 -3.72 -16.77
N ILE A 309 -25.76 -3.29 -16.23
CA ILE A 309 -26.38 -3.88 -15.03
C ILE A 309 -26.74 -5.36 -15.27
N ARG A 310 -26.33 -6.24 -14.35
CA ARG A 310 -26.54 -7.68 -14.45
C ARG A 310 -27.90 -8.12 -13.88
N PRO A 311 -28.74 -8.87 -14.64
CA PRO A 311 -30.07 -9.28 -14.18
C PRO A 311 -30.11 -10.23 -12.98
N ASP A 312 -29.00 -10.87 -12.62
CA ASP A 312 -28.84 -11.67 -11.41
C ASP A 312 -28.70 -10.80 -10.15
N ALA A 313 -27.94 -9.70 -10.20
CA ALA A 313 -27.81 -8.74 -9.10
C ALA A 313 -29.13 -8.06 -8.75
N ILE A 314 -29.90 -7.63 -9.76
CA ILE A 314 -31.23 -7.02 -9.59
C ILE A 314 -32.17 -7.93 -8.78
N LYS A 315 -32.03 -9.25 -8.90
CA LYS A 315 -32.90 -10.23 -8.19
C LYS A 315 -32.51 -10.46 -6.73
N LEU A 316 -31.33 -10.03 -6.29
CA LEU A 316 -30.88 -10.20 -4.91
C LEU A 316 -31.51 -9.18 -3.96
N VAL A 317 -31.90 -8.01 -4.44
CA VAL A 317 -32.59 -6.99 -3.65
C VAL A 317 -34.05 -6.96 -4.07
N SER A 318 -34.99 -7.00 -3.13
CA SER A 318 -36.40 -6.83 -3.47
C SER A 318 -36.65 -5.43 -4.02
N ALA A 319 -37.53 -5.28 -5.02
CA ALA A 319 -37.82 -3.98 -5.64
C ALA A 319 -38.22 -2.92 -4.60
N ASP A 320 -39.00 -3.31 -3.58
CA ASP A 320 -39.40 -2.42 -2.47
C ASP A 320 -38.22 -1.88 -1.67
N VAL A 321 -37.13 -2.66 -1.51
CA VAL A 321 -35.91 -2.21 -0.81
C VAL A 321 -35.05 -1.36 -1.74
N ALA A 322 -34.89 -1.76 -3.00
CA ALA A 322 -34.11 -1.00 -4.00
C ALA A 322 -34.68 0.42 -4.20
N PHE A 323 -36.00 0.55 -4.42
CA PHE A 323 -36.66 1.85 -4.55
C PHE A 323 -36.63 2.66 -3.25
N LYS A 324 -36.74 2.02 -2.08
CA LYS A 324 -36.76 2.73 -0.79
C LYS A 324 -35.40 3.29 -0.41
N GLN A 325 -34.32 2.63 -0.80
CA GLN A 325 -32.94 3.03 -0.48
C GLN A 325 -32.26 3.81 -1.62
N GLU A 326 -33.01 4.17 -2.68
CA GLU A 326 -32.50 4.86 -3.88
C GLU A 326 -31.22 4.18 -4.41
N ALA A 327 -31.36 2.88 -4.69
CA ALA A 327 -30.25 1.94 -4.80
C ALA A 327 -30.40 1.02 -6.03
N VAL A 328 -29.38 0.94 -6.88
CA VAL A 328 -29.36 0.07 -8.07
C VAL A 328 -28.31 -1.03 -7.92
N PRO A 329 -28.70 -2.30 -7.68
CA PRO A 329 -27.76 -3.42 -7.65
C PRO A 329 -27.16 -3.66 -9.04
N LEU A 330 -25.84 -3.71 -9.15
CA LEU A 330 -25.15 -3.72 -10.44
C LEU A 330 -24.70 -5.11 -10.87
N TYR A 331 -23.81 -5.73 -10.10
CA TYR A 331 -23.27 -7.07 -10.38
C TYR A 331 -22.79 -7.78 -9.09
N THR A 332 -22.44 -9.06 -9.20
CA THR A 332 -22.13 -9.97 -8.06
C THR A 332 -21.05 -10.97 -8.51
N TYR A 333 -20.41 -11.70 -7.58
CA TYR A 333 -19.08 -12.31 -7.86
C TYR A 333 -18.51 -13.27 -6.79
N ASP A 334 -19.34 -14.10 -6.13
CA ASP A 334 -19.15 -14.59 -4.73
C ASP A 334 -19.60 -13.53 -3.70
N ASP A 335 -19.07 -13.45 -2.47
CA ASP A 335 -19.88 -13.15 -1.28
C ASP A 335 -20.20 -11.68 -0.93
N ARG A 336 -20.42 -10.85 -1.94
CA ARG A 336 -20.74 -9.41 -1.81
C ARG A 336 -21.56 -8.88 -3.02
N LEU A 337 -21.96 -7.61 -3.07
CA LEU A 337 -22.85 -7.03 -4.08
C LEU A 337 -22.59 -5.53 -4.26
N VAL A 338 -22.12 -5.09 -5.44
CA VAL A 338 -22.07 -3.65 -5.76
C VAL A 338 -23.48 -3.13 -5.96
N VAL A 339 -23.72 -2.01 -5.28
CA VAL A 339 -24.93 -1.23 -5.39
C VAL A 339 -24.55 0.22 -5.65
N ALA A 340 -25.06 0.78 -6.76
CA ALA A 340 -24.99 2.20 -6.98
C ALA A 340 -25.93 2.92 -6.01
N LEU A 341 -25.40 3.96 -5.36
CA LEU A 341 -26.07 4.78 -4.35
C LEU A 341 -25.80 6.26 -4.63
N GLU A 342 -26.76 7.12 -4.31
CA GLU A 342 -26.56 8.58 -4.35
C GLU A 342 -25.60 9.04 -3.22
N ASP A 343 -25.75 8.47 -2.02
CA ASP A 343 -24.82 8.62 -0.89
C ASP A 343 -24.22 7.26 -0.48
N PRO A 344 -22.95 6.97 -0.83
CA PRO A 344 -22.29 5.74 -0.44
C PRO A 344 -21.94 5.64 1.06
N MET A 345 -22.09 6.73 1.82
CA MET A 345 -21.86 6.77 3.27
C MET A 345 -23.14 6.51 4.08
N ASP A 346 -24.30 6.31 3.44
CA ASP A 346 -25.49 5.84 4.14
C ASP A 346 -25.37 4.36 4.53
N TRP A 347 -24.80 4.16 5.73
CA TRP A 347 -24.68 2.84 6.35
C TRP A 347 -26.04 2.17 6.62
N GLN A 348 -27.15 2.91 6.68
CA GLN A 348 -28.49 2.36 6.91
C GLN A 348 -29.06 1.79 5.61
N ALA A 349 -28.85 2.48 4.49
CA ALA A 349 -29.09 1.93 3.16
C ALA A 349 -28.25 0.67 2.94
N ALA A 350 -26.93 0.74 3.18
CA ALA A 350 -26.03 -0.40 3.05
C ALA A 350 -26.41 -1.59 3.95
N ASP A 351 -26.79 -1.37 5.21
CA ASP A 351 -27.22 -2.44 6.13
C ASP A 351 -28.54 -3.09 5.68
N ALA A 352 -29.51 -2.29 5.23
CA ALA A 352 -30.78 -2.79 4.69
C ALA A 352 -30.59 -3.61 3.39
N LEU A 353 -29.69 -3.16 2.51
CA LEU A 353 -29.29 -3.89 1.29
C LEU A 353 -28.56 -5.19 1.64
N ARG A 354 -27.66 -5.16 2.63
CA ARG A 354 -26.96 -6.35 3.16
C ARG A 354 -27.94 -7.40 3.69
N ILE A 355 -28.96 -6.96 4.43
CA ILE A 355 -30.01 -7.83 4.97
C ILE A 355 -30.93 -8.38 3.88
N SER A 356 -31.33 -7.55 2.89
CA SER A 356 -32.20 -7.99 1.79
C SER A 356 -31.49 -8.98 0.85
N SER A 357 -30.20 -8.77 0.57
CA SER A 357 -29.42 -9.59 -0.38
C SER A 357 -28.74 -10.80 0.25
N GLY A 358 -28.51 -10.78 1.56
CA GLY A 358 -27.70 -11.79 2.26
C GLY A 358 -26.21 -11.73 1.92
N ARG A 359 -25.74 -10.67 1.24
CA ARG A 359 -24.36 -10.46 0.79
C ARG A 359 -23.75 -9.25 1.49
N GLN A 360 -22.42 -9.19 1.59
CA GLN A 360 -21.74 -7.91 1.89
C GLN A 360 -22.04 -6.88 0.78
N ILE A 361 -21.85 -5.57 1.04
CA ILE A 361 -22.22 -4.49 0.08
C ILE A 361 -21.01 -3.60 -0.24
N GLU A 362 -20.90 -3.20 -1.50
CA GLU A 362 -20.09 -2.08 -1.96
C GLU A 362 -20.99 -0.97 -2.43
N PRO A 363 -20.83 0.23 -1.85
CA PRO A 363 -21.27 1.42 -2.52
C PRO A 363 -20.47 1.64 -3.80
N VAL A 364 -21.11 1.97 -4.91
CA VAL A 364 -20.49 2.87 -5.89
C VAL A 364 -21.36 4.11 -6.02
N MET A 365 -20.76 5.25 -6.33
CA MET A 365 -21.54 6.48 -6.40
C MET A 365 -22.12 6.67 -7.80
N ALA A 366 -23.40 6.99 -7.89
CA ALA A 366 -24.06 7.40 -9.13
C ALA A 366 -24.91 8.66 -8.88
N SER A 367 -25.22 9.40 -9.94
CA SER A 367 -26.09 10.57 -9.82
C SER A 367 -27.54 10.15 -9.56
N ARG A 368 -28.31 11.00 -8.88
CA ARG A 368 -29.73 10.78 -8.61
C ARG A 368 -30.60 10.69 -9.87
N GLU A 369 -30.11 11.21 -11.00
CA GLU A 369 -30.83 11.11 -12.28
C GLU A 369 -30.58 9.76 -12.99
N ASP A 370 -29.53 9.04 -12.60
CA ASP A 370 -29.15 7.75 -13.16
C ASP A 370 -29.74 6.56 -12.38
N ILE A 371 -30.15 6.79 -11.13
CA ILE A 371 -30.79 5.85 -10.17
C ILE A 371 -32.32 5.84 -10.34
#